data_AF-A0A1T4LJS3-F1
#
_entry.id   AF-A0A1T4LJS3-F1
#
_cell.length_a   1.000
_cell.length_b   1.000
_cell.length_c   1.000
_cell.angle_alpha   90.00
_cell.angle_beta   90.00
_cell.angle_gamma   90.00
#
_symmetry.space_group_name_H-M   'P 1'
#
loop_
_entity.id
_entity.type
_entity.pdbx_description
1 polymer ?
#
loop_
_entity_poly.entity_id
_entity_poly.type
_entity_poly.pdbx_seq_one_letter_code
_entity_poly.pdbx_strand_id
1 'polypeptide(L)'
;MKKTFVLSVAGMMLLGASVFAKESTLIDFTTLDADITIKAQDSDVEIPENSRTIMDYGVAAGATFDQDQRDLMKTSLYLGDWEIVLNSSAQTVGALANSQVVPAPVRESAKVPFAGKNVMGVRIVFPSGAYNANAKIVPPFEIPAYEPLSTADANGNRQPQTDEEKASGRTLFEADSDDSPAYGVVKNVGTIKSIAVTTLGMNFPHGLYVLLGDTDGVTRRYFMGYLGFDGWKTLTWNNPDYISEVRTREIRIYPIYPRGLPFVKFAGFQITRDASHVGDDFIGYFKDVKIIYDKAELTSERDIADEDLWGIVTKKESARQNFEMSRFGNKQVNRYLEKSKMATEASFSSSLDENSTSNAQSNGGQAADAK
;
A
#
# COMPACT_ATOMS: atom_id res chain seq x y z
N MET A 1 -12.57 -37.64 -63.61
CA MET A 1 -12.55 -38.78 -62.64
C MET A 1 -11.86 -38.28 -61.37
N LYS A 2 -12.46 -38.44 -60.17
CA LYS A 2 -11.99 -39.35 -59.09
C LYS A 2 -10.48 -39.21 -58.79
N LYS A 3 -9.95 -38.94 -57.58
CA LYS A 3 -10.41 -38.74 -56.18
C LYS A 3 -9.32 -37.84 -55.49
N THR A 4 -9.38 -37.30 -54.26
CA THR A 4 -10.32 -37.38 -53.11
C THR A 4 -10.27 -36.05 -52.32
N PHE A 5 -11.24 -35.81 -51.43
CA PHE A 5 -11.19 -34.81 -50.34
C PHE A 5 -11.10 -35.58 -49.00
N VAL A 6 -10.07 -35.37 -48.16
CA VAL A 6 -9.98 -35.97 -46.81
C VAL A 6 -9.31 -35.01 -45.82
N LEU A 7 -10.14 -34.46 -44.92
CA LEU A 7 -9.88 -34.11 -43.51
C LEU A 7 -8.46 -33.68 -43.06
N SER A 8 -8.35 -32.38 -42.75
CA SER A 8 -7.57 -31.87 -41.59
C SER A 8 -8.39 -30.83 -40.82
N VAL A 9 -9.56 -31.24 -40.31
CA VAL A 9 -10.46 -30.40 -39.46
C VAL A 9 -9.93 -30.27 -38.02
N ALA A 10 -8.77 -30.84 -37.71
CA ALA A 10 -8.15 -30.82 -36.39
C ALA A 10 -7.48 -29.48 -35.99
N GLY A 11 -7.53 -28.45 -36.83
CA GLY A 11 -6.90 -27.14 -36.57
C GLY A 11 -7.82 -26.05 -36.01
N MET A 12 -9.13 -26.30 -35.87
CA MET A 12 -10.12 -25.23 -35.63
C MET A 12 -11.16 -25.58 -34.54
N MET A 13 -10.73 -26.32 -33.50
CA MET A 13 -11.56 -26.68 -32.34
C MET A 13 -10.87 -26.38 -30.99
N LEU A 14 -10.19 -25.24 -30.90
CA LEU A 14 -9.73 -24.64 -29.63
C LEU A 14 -10.25 -23.21 -29.41
N LEU A 15 -11.36 -22.85 -30.06
CA LEU A 15 -12.20 -21.71 -29.67
C LEU A 15 -13.28 -22.20 -28.69
N GLY A 16 -12.85 -22.54 -27.47
CA GLY A 16 -13.68 -23.30 -26.52
C GLY A 16 -13.31 -23.12 -25.05
N ALA A 17 -12.72 -21.97 -24.69
CA ALA A 17 -12.50 -21.58 -23.30
C ALA A 17 -12.53 -20.05 -23.18
N SER A 18 -13.72 -19.46 -23.17
CA SER A 18 -13.93 -18.07 -22.73
C SER A 18 -13.70 -17.99 -21.21
N VAL A 19 -12.43 -17.92 -20.82
CA VAL A 19 -12.02 -17.71 -19.43
C VAL A 19 -12.29 -16.23 -19.09
N PHE A 20 -13.47 -15.94 -18.55
CA PHE A 20 -13.93 -14.60 -18.14
C PHE A 20 -13.14 -13.99 -16.95
N ALA A 21 -11.98 -14.54 -16.60
CA ALA A 21 -11.18 -14.06 -15.48
C ALA A 21 -10.36 -12.83 -15.92
N LYS A 22 -10.66 -11.66 -15.33
CA LYS A 22 -9.92 -10.41 -15.57
C LYS A 22 -8.67 -10.39 -14.69
N GLU A 23 -7.52 -10.05 -15.29
CA GLU A 23 -6.34 -9.64 -14.53
C GLU A 23 -6.44 -8.14 -14.22
N SER A 24 -6.00 -7.72 -13.04
CA SER A 24 -5.78 -6.30 -12.73
C SER A 24 -4.62 -6.16 -11.75
N THR A 25 -3.79 -5.13 -11.95
CA THR A 25 -2.77 -4.75 -10.98
C THR A 25 -3.44 -3.94 -9.88
N LEU A 26 -3.56 -4.53 -8.69
CA LEU A 26 -4.23 -3.93 -7.53
C LEU A 26 -3.43 -2.76 -6.96
N ILE A 27 -2.10 -2.88 -6.95
CA ILE A 27 -1.17 -1.81 -6.57
C ILE A 27 0.18 -2.05 -7.25
N ASP A 28 0.80 -0.98 -7.76
CA ASP A 28 2.16 -0.97 -8.28
C ASP A 28 2.99 0.05 -7.48
N PHE A 29 4.00 -0.43 -6.75
CA PHE A 29 4.82 0.43 -5.91
C PHE A 29 5.70 1.39 -6.74
N THR A 30 5.87 1.14 -8.04
CA THR A 30 6.64 2.03 -8.93
C THR A 30 5.87 3.28 -9.40
N THR A 31 4.61 3.45 -8.99
CA THR A 31 3.78 4.65 -9.22
C THR A 31 3.51 5.45 -7.95
N LEU A 32 4.16 5.08 -6.84
CA LEU A 32 3.98 5.66 -5.50
C LEU A 32 5.21 6.44 -5.01
N ASP A 33 6.05 6.90 -5.95
CA ASP A 33 7.13 7.82 -5.63
C ASP A 33 6.58 9.23 -5.35
N ALA A 34 7.37 10.08 -4.71
CA ALA A 34 6.97 11.46 -4.45
C ALA A 34 7.12 12.32 -5.71
N ASP A 35 6.10 13.13 -6.00
CA ASP A 35 6.03 14.07 -7.13
C ASP A 35 5.66 15.49 -6.71
N ILE A 36 5.22 15.68 -5.46
CA ILE A 36 4.97 16.98 -4.81
C ILE A 36 5.66 17.03 -3.44
N THR A 37 5.81 18.24 -2.91
CA THR A 37 6.38 18.50 -1.58
C THR A 37 5.45 19.40 -0.80
N ILE A 38 4.93 18.92 0.32
CA ILE A 38 4.12 19.69 1.26
C ILE A 38 5.05 20.46 2.19
N LYS A 39 4.71 21.73 2.46
CA LYS A 39 5.40 22.62 3.40
C LYS A 39 4.35 23.38 4.23
N ALA A 40 4.61 23.57 5.52
CA ALA A 40 3.93 24.61 6.29
C ALA A 40 4.46 25.99 5.88
N GLN A 41 3.67 27.04 6.09
CA GLN A 41 3.97 28.39 5.61
C GLN A 41 5.22 28.98 6.29
N ASP A 42 5.41 28.68 7.57
CA ASP A 42 6.55 29.14 8.41
C ASP A 42 7.53 28.00 8.78
N SER A 43 7.66 26.96 7.95
CA SER A 43 8.57 25.82 8.24
C SER A 43 9.47 25.41 7.08
N ASP A 44 10.76 25.20 7.37
CA ASP A 44 11.73 24.56 6.47
C ASP A 44 11.50 23.03 6.32
N VAL A 45 10.49 22.46 6.99
CA VAL A 45 10.18 21.02 6.90
C VAL A 45 9.43 20.73 5.61
N GLU A 46 10.17 20.17 4.65
CA GLU A 46 9.65 19.59 3.42
C GLU A 46 9.19 18.14 3.64
N ILE A 47 7.94 17.83 3.30
CA ILE A 47 7.38 16.47 3.35
C ILE A 47 7.12 16.00 1.90
N PRO A 48 7.87 15.01 1.39
CA PRO A 48 7.67 14.48 0.04
C PRO A 48 6.42 13.59 -0.02
N GLU A 49 5.54 13.82 -0.99
CA GLU A 49 4.24 13.17 -1.09
C GLU A 49 3.87 12.82 -2.54
N ASN A 50 2.91 11.91 -2.72
CA ASN A 50 2.38 11.48 -4.00
C ASN A 50 1.01 12.13 -4.31
N SER A 51 0.98 13.08 -5.25
CA SER A 51 -0.18 13.88 -5.66
C SER A 51 -1.38 13.04 -6.10
N ARG A 52 -1.13 11.87 -6.70
CA ARG A 52 -2.19 10.98 -7.17
C ARG A 52 -2.94 10.29 -6.03
N THR A 53 -2.33 10.14 -4.85
CA THR A 53 -2.88 9.41 -3.70
C THR A 53 -2.97 10.22 -2.40
N ILE A 54 -2.53 11.49 -2.39
CA ILE A 54 -2.61 12.40 -1.24
C ILE A 54 -4.04 12.60 -0.72
N MET A 55 -4.18 12.62 0.59
CA MET A 55 -5.41 12.77 1.35
C MET A 55 -5.20 13.85 2.40
N ASP A 56 -6.14 14.80 2.51
CA ASP A 56 -6.10 15.86 3.51
C ASP A 56 -6.80 15.39 4.79
N TYR A 57 -6.03 15.28 5.89
CA TYR A 57 -6.56 14.96 7.22
C TYR A 57 -6.73 16.17 8.14
N GLY A 58 -6.38 17.38 7.68
CA GLY A 58 -6.54 18.63 8.41
C GLY A 58 -8.00 19.06 8.57
N VAL A 59 -8.87 18.73 7.61
CA VAL A 59 -10.30 19.11 7.63
C VAL A 59 -11.07 18.56 8.83
N ALA A 60 -10.69 17.38 9.33
CA ALA A 60 -11.32 16.76 10.51
C ALA A 60 -10.56 17.06 11.82
N ALA A 61 -9.44 17.77 11.74
CA ALA A 61 -8.75 18.27 12.91
C ALA A 61 -9.66 19.31 13.58
N GLY A 62 -9.91 19.16 14.89
CA GLY A 62 -10.75 20.10 15.63
C GLY A 62 -10.18 21.53 15.61
N ALA A 63 -10.99 22.51 16.01
CA ALA A 63 -10.60 23.92 16.06
C ALA A 63 -9.44 24.26 17.03
N THR A 64 -8.80 23.26 17.62
CA THR A 64 -7.60 23.35 18.47
C THR A 64 -6.29 23.48 17.70
N PHE A 65 -6.30 23.23 16.38
CA PHE A 65 -5.12 23.32 15.53
C PHE A 65 -5.11 24.62 14.72
N ASP A 66 -3.92 25.16 14.45
CA ASP A 66 -3.75 26.28 13.51
C ASP A 66 -3.76 25.80 12.05
N GLN A 67 -3.55 26.72 11.09
CA GLN A 67 -3.63 26.39 9.67
C GLN A 67 -2.41 25.61 9.19
N ASP A 68 -1.20 26.01 9.61
CA ASP A 68 0.04 25.30 9.30
C ASP A 68 0.02 23.84 9.80
N GLN A 69 -0.51 23.61 11.01
CA GLN A 69 -0.72 22.27 11.54
C GLN A 69 -1.69 21.46 10.70
N ARG A 70 -2.79 22.05 10.20
CA ARG A 70 -3.73 21.37 9.29
C ARG A 70 -3.09 21.05 7.94
N ASP A 71 -2.30 21.97 7.38
CA ASP A 71 -1.66 21.77 6.08
C ASP A 71 -0.58 20.66 6.12
N LEU A 72 0.05 20.44 7.28
CA LEU A 72 0.93 19.30 7.54
C LEU A 72 0.19 17.98 7.84
N MET A 73 -1.14 18.00 8.01
CA MET A 73 -1.95 16.79 8.19
C MET A 73 -2.36 16.16 6.85
N LYS A 74 -1.56 16.34 5.80
CA LYS A 74 -1.70 15.63 4.53
C LYS A 74 -0.80 14.39 4.52
N THR A 75 -1.24 13.33 3.85
CA THR A 75 -0.39 12.15 3.57
C THR A 75 -0.93 11.37 2.37
N SER A 76 -0.06 10.67 1.66
CA SER A 76 -0.37 9.88 0.47
C SER A 76 -0.01 8.41 0.65
N LEU A 77 -0.01 7.61 -0.43
CA LEU A 77 0.56 6.27 -0.40
C LEU A 77 2.06 6.26 -0.75
N TYR A 78 2.74 7.40 -0.65
CA TYR A 78 4.17 7.55 -0.88
C TYR A 78 4.98 6.48 -0.13
N LEU A 79 5.96 5.87 -0.82
CA LEU A 79 6.72 4.73 -0.33
C LEU A 79 7.39 4.93 1.04
N GLY A 80 7.76 6.17 1.41
CA GLY A 80 8.39 6.49 2.69
C GLY A 80 7.45 6.45 3.90
N ASP A 81 6.14 6.59 3.70
CA ASP A 81 5.16 6.74 4.80
C ASP A 81 4.55 5.41 5.26
N TRP A 82 4.90 4.31 4.60
CA TRP A 82 4.41 2.97 4.95
C TRP A 82 5.00 2.51 6.28
N GLU A 83 4.13 1.99 7.15
CA GLU A 83 4.51 1.66 8.52
C GLU A 83 4.74 0.16 8.72
N ILE A 84 5.66 -0.17 9.65
CA ILE A 84 5.93 -1.54 10.06
C ILE A 84 5.37 -1.78 11.46
N VAL A 85 4.27 -2.52 11.53
CA VAL A 85 3.61 -2.90 12.78
C VAL A 85 4.12 -4.27 13.23
N LEU A 86 5.11 -4.26 14.12
CA LEU A 86 5.63 -5.44 14.80
C LEU A 86 4.59 -6.02 15.78
N ASN A 87 4.50 -7.33 15.88
CA ASN A 87 3.71 -7.99 16.92
C ASN A 87 4.44 -7.92 18.29
N SER A 88 3.72 -8.13 19.39
CA SER A 88 4.24 -7.94 20.75
C SER A 88 5.53 -8.72 21.08
N SER A 89 5.74 -9.92 20.52
CA SER A 89 7.00 -10.66 20.72
C SER A 89 8.20 -10.10 19.94
N ALA A 90 7.96 -9.21 18.97
CA ALA A 90 8.99 -8.54 18.17
C ALA A 90 9.21 -7.06 18.55
N GLN A 91 8.33 -6.48 19.38
CA GLN A 91 8.42 -5.09 19.84
C GLN A 91 9.56 -4.89 20.84
N THR A 92 10.77 -4.69 20.33
CA THR A 92 11.92 -4.18 21.10
C THR A 92 12.23 -2.74 20.68
N VAL A 93 12.88 -1.96 21.55
CA VAL A 93 13.25 -0.56 21.23
C VAL A 93 14.11 -0.49 19.96
N GLY A 94 15.12 -1.37 19.86
CA GLY A 94 15.96 -1.46 18.67
C GLY A 94 15.18 -1.83 17.42
N ALA A 95 14.20 -2.74 17.52
CA ALA A 95 13.38 -3.13 16.37
C ALA A 95 12.40 -2.04 15.92
N LEU A 96 11.79 -1.31 16.86
CA LEU A 96 10.90 -0.19 16.57
C LEU A 96 11.65 1.00 15.94
N ALA A 97 12.90 1.25 16.35
CA ALA A 97 13.72 2.33 15.79
C ALA A 97 14.32 2.03 14.40
N ASN A 98 14.54 0.75 14.07
CA ASN A 98 15.25 0.34 12.85
C ASN A 98 14.36 -0.28 11.77
N SER A 99 13.13 -0.70 12.10
CA SER A 99 12.21 -1.27 11.12
C SER A 99 11.50 -0.15 10.35
N GLN A 100 11.78 -0.02 9.07
CA GLN A 100 11.29 1.06 8.22
C GLN A 100 11.03 0.62 6.78
N VAL A 101 10.17 1.35 6.08
CA VAL A 101 9.98 1.26 4.63
C VAL A 101 10.71 2.44 3.98
N VAL A 102 11.31 2.22 2.81
CA VAL A 102 12.03 3.25 2.05
C VAL A 102 11.74 3.10 0.55
N PRO A 103 11.74 4.20 -0.23
CA PRO A 103 11.86 4.13 -1.68
C PRO A 103 13.22 3.48 -2.03
N ALA A 104 13.19 2.34 -2.72
CA ALA A 104 14.39 1.59 -3.06
C ALA A 104 14.68 1.67 -4.56
N PRO A 105 15.76 2.34 -5.01
CA PRO A 105 16.06 2.49 -6.43
C PRO A 105 16.54 1.18 -7.05
N VAL A 106 15.82 0.71 -8.06
CA VAL A 106 16.25 -0.43 -8.88
C VAL A 106 17.31 0.04 -9.86
N ARG A 107 18.49 -0.56 -9.82
CA ARG A 107 19.63 -0.22 -10.70
C ARG A 107 19.20 -0.13 -12.17
N GLU A 108 19.63 0.92 -12.88
CA GLU A 108 19.36 1.09 -14.32
C GLU A 108 19.85 -0.08 -15.18
N SER A 109 20.94 -0.72 -14.77
CA SER A 109 21.50 -1.91 -15.43
C SER A 109 20.78 -3.23 -15.11
N ALA A 110 19.73 -3.21 -14.29
CA ALA A 110 18.94 -4.39 -13.97
C ALA A 110 18.12 -4.85 -15.18
N LYS A 111 18.09 -6.15 -15.44
CA LYS A 111 17.33 -6.75 -16.55
C LYS A 111 15.85 -6.98 -16.19
N VAL A 112 15.16 -5.91 -15.76
CA VAL A 112 13.75 -5.93 -15.36
C VAL A 112 13.00 -4.73 -15.97
N PRO A 113 11.68 -4.81 -16.24
CA PRO A 113 10.92 -3.73 -16.91
C PRO A 113 10.80 -2.41 -16.13
N PHE A 114 11.29 -2.37 -14.90
CA PHE A 114 11.19 -1.26 -13.96
C PHE A 114 12.58 -0.82 -13.43
N ALA A 115 13.64 -1.11 -14.18
CA ALA A 115 14.97 -0.56 -13.92
C ALA A 115 14.95 0.98 -13.95
N GLY A 116 15.70 1.62 -13.06
CA GLY A 116 15.69 3.07 -12.85
C GLY A 116 14.51 3.61 -12.04
N LYS A 117 13.51 2.77 -11.69
CA LYS A 117 12.39 3.18 -10.81
C LYS A 117 12.63 2.81 -9.36
N ASN A 118 11.97 3.53 -8.45
CA ASN A 118 11.84 3.13 -7.05
C ASN A 118 10.80 2.01 -6.90
N VAL A 119 11.06 1.09 -5.98
CA VAL A 119 10.13 0.05 -5.49
C VAL A 119 10.03 0.15 -3.97
N MET A 120 9.04 -0.51 -3.36
CA MET A 120 8.96 -0.60 -1.91
C MET A 120 10.12 -1.44 -1.37
N GLY A 121 11.06 -0.82 -0.65
CA GLY A 121 12.08 -1.52 0.13
C GLY A 121 11.70 -1.56 1.61
N VAL A 122 11.85 -2.72 2.24
CA VAL A 122 11.41 -2.95 3.63
C VAL A 122 12.56 -3.53 4.44
N ARG A 123 12.84 -2.94 5.59
CA ARG A 123 13.69 -3.49 6.65
C ARG A 123 12.84 -3.84 7.87
N ILE A 124 12.90 -5.07 8.34
CA ILE A 124 12.19 -5.53 9.55
C ILE A 124 13.21 -6.18 10.47
N VAL A 125 13.43 -5.59 11.65
CA VAL A 125 14.31 -6.21 12.64
C VAL A 125 13.52 -7.21 13.46
N PHE A 126 13.76 -8.50 13.23
CA PHE A 126 13.18 -9.54 14.07
C PHE A 126 14.05 -9.80 15.31
N PRO A 127 13.45 -10.13 16.47
CA PRO A 127 14.22 -10.46 17.67
C PRO A 127 15.02 -11.74 17.44
N SER A 128 16.27 -11.80 17.92
CA SER A 128 17.13 -12.98 17.77
C SER A 128 16.72 -14.19 18.61
N GLY A 129 15.85 -13.99 19.62
CA GLY A 129 15.32 -15.06 20.46
C GLY A 129 14.41 -16.04 19.72
N ALA A 130 14.32 -17.28 20.22
CA ALA A 130 13.53 -18.38 19.67
C ALA A 130 12.01 -18.21 19.93
N TYR A 131 11.44 -17.12 19.41
CA TYR A 131 10.02 -16.79 19.47
C TYR A 131 9.45 -16.64 18.07
N ASN A 132 8.19 -17.03 17.89
CA ASN A 132 7.47 -16.69 16.66
C ASN A 132 7.25 -15.17 16.62
N ALA A 133 7.60 -14.55 15.49
CA ALA A 133 7.55 -13.11 15.28
C ALA A 133 6.86 -12.80 13.95
N ASN A 134 6.15 -11.69 13.89
CA ASN A 134 5.60 -11.20 12.63
C ASN A 134 5.51 -9.68 12.60
N ALA A 135 5.55 -9.14 11.40
CA ALA A 135 5.42 -7.72 11.15
C ALA A 135 4.43 -7.52 10.00
N LYS A 136 3.56 -6.53 10.13
CA LYS A 136 2.72 -6.06 9.02
C LYS A 136 3.35 -4.83 8.40
N ILE A 137 3.42 -4.79 7.08
CA ILE A 137 3.79 -3.61 6.30
C ILE A 137 2.45 -3.02 5.85
N VAL A 138 2.06 -1.87 6.40
CA VAL A 138 0.71 -1.29 6.21
C VAL A 138 0.80 0.08 5.54
N PRO A 139 -0.19 0.46 4.71
CA PRO A 139 -0.27 1.83 4.21
C PRO A 139 -0.42 2.82 5.37
N PRO A 140 -0.01 4.09 5.22
CA PRO A 140 -0.15 5.10 6.28
C PRO A 140 -1.60 5.27 6.74
N PHE A 141 -2.57 5.16 5.82
CA PHE A 141 -4.00 5.18 6.10
C PHE A 141 -4.73 3.99 5.47
N GLU A 142 -5.94 3.70 5.96
CA GLU A 142 -6.79 2.69 5.34
C GLU A 142 -7.34 3.21 4.00
N ILE A 143 -6.98 2.56 2.90
CA ILE A 143 -7.36 3.00 1.55
C ILE A 143 -8.91 3.05 1.42
N PRO A 144 -9.50 4.21 1.10
CA PRO A 144 -10.94 4.37 0.92
C PRO A 144 -11.36 3.88 -0.48
N ALA A 145 -12.43 3.08 -0.56
CA ALA A 145 -12.92 2.55 -1.82
C ALA A 145 -13.78 3.54 -2.63
N TYR A 146 -14.31 4.58 -1.97
CA TYR A 146 -15.28 5.52 -2.52
C TYR A 146 -14.83 6.99 -2.47
N GLU A 147 -13.54 7.25 -2.30
CA GLU A 147 -12.99 8.61 -2.39
C GLU A 147 -13.19 9.18 -3.81
N PRO A 148 -13.78 10.38 -3.99
CA PRO A 148 -14.02 10.95 -5.31
C PRO A 148 -12.72 11.15 -6.11
N LEU A 149 -12.69 10.69 -7.37
CA LEU A 149 -11.57 10.93 -8.27
C LEU A 149 -11.41 12.44 -8.50
N SER A 150 -10.30 13.01 -8.07
CA SER A 150 -10.00 14.44 -8.18
C SER A 150 -8.49 14.68 -8.24
N THR A 151 -8.05 15.62 -9.06
CA THR A 151 -6.65 16.06 -9.09
C THR A 151 -6.24 16.83 -7.82
N ALA A 152 -4.97 16.73 -7.42
CA ALA A 152 -4.39 17.58 -6.38
C ALA A 152 -3.55 18.69 -7.03
N ASP A 153 -3.46 19.85 -6.37
CA ASP A 153 -2.50 20.89 -6.73
C ASP A 153 -1.09 20.59 -6.20
N ALA A 154 -0.12 21.49 -6.49
CA ALA A 154 1.26 21.36 -6.03
C ALA A 154 1.43 21.38 -4.49
N ASN A 155 0.41 21.83 -3.75
CA ASN A 155 0.36 21.90 -2.29
C ASN A 155 -0.54 20.80 -1.69
N GLY A 156 -0.89 19.77 -2.49
CA GLY A 156 -1.68 18.63 -2.08
C GLY A 156 -3.19 18.88 -1.91
N ASN A 157 -3.71 20.06 -2.28
CA ASN A 157 -5.13 20.36 -2.13
C ASN A 157 -5.92 19.71 -3.27
N ARG A 158 -6.89 18.86 -2.92
CA ARG A 158 -7.81 18.27 -3.89
C ARG A 158 -8.72 19.34 -4.50
N GLN A 159 -8.76 19.38 -5.82
CA GLN A 159 -9.64 20.26 -6.58
C GLN A 159 -11.05 19.66 -6.66
N PRO A 160 -12.10 20.48 -6.91
CA PRO A 160 -13.42 19.96 -7.25
C PRO A 160 -13.33 19.04 -8.47
N GLN A 161 -14.08 17.93 -8.47
CA GLN A 161 -14.10 16.99 -9.60
C GLN A 161 -14.56 17.69 -10.88
N THR A 162 -13.94 17.37 -12.01
CA THR A 162 -14.46 17.80 -13.33
C THR A 162 -15.68 16.98 -13.74
N ASP A 163 -16.45 17.49 -14.71
CA ASP A 163 -17.59 16.75 -15.27
C ASP A 163 -17.14 15.42 -15.91
N GLU A 164 -15.94 15.36 -16.51
CA GLU A 164 -15.35 14.13 -17.06
C GLU A 164 -14.92 13.14 -15.96
N GLU A 165 -14.28 13.62 -14.89
CA GLU A 165 -13.92 12.78 -13.74
C GLU A 165 -15.17 12.16 -13.11
N LYS A 166 -16.24 12.96 -12.93
CA LYS A 166 -17.52 12.49 -12.43
C LYS A 166 -18.20 11.50 -13.39
N ALA A 167 -18.25 11.81 -14.68
CA ALA A 167 -18.84 10.93 -15.70
C ALA A 167 -18.09 9.58 -15.84
N SER A 168 -16.82 9.49 -15.42
CA SER A 168 -16.07 8.23 -15.43
C SER A 168 -16.58 7.18 -14.45
N GLY A 169 -17.30 7.58 -13.39
CA GLY A 169 -17.78 6.69 -12.31
C GLY A 169 -16.68 6.06 -11.45
N ARG A 170 -15.41 6.44 -11.64
CA ARG A 170 -14.25 5.90 -10.92
C ARG A 170 -13.98 6.66 -9.63
N THR A 171 -13.33 5.99 -8.68
CA THR A 171 -12.85 6.61 -7.43
C THR A 171 -11.34 6.70 -7.40
N LEU A 172 -10.81 7.56 -6.52
CA LEU A 172 -9.41 7.98 -6.49
C LEU A 172 -8.44 6.80 -6.52
N PHE A 173 -8.69 5.72 -5.78
CA PHE A 173 -7.75 4.60 -5.65
C PHE A 173 -7.91 3.48 -6.69
N GLU A 174 -8.80 3.66 -7.67
CA GLU A 174 -8.95 2.75 -8.83
C GLU A 174 -7.92 3.06 -9.94
N ALA A 175 -7.87 2.18 -10.94
CA ALA A 175 -7.06 2.38 -12.14
C ALA A 175 -7.70 3.37 -13.12
N ASP A 176 -6.86 4.23 -13.72
CA ASP A 176 -7.27 5.22 -14.74
C ASP A 176 -7.70 4.56 -16.07
N SER A 177 -7.48 3.25 -16.25
CA SER A 177 -7.83 2.45 -17.43
C SER A 177 -7.73 0.96 -17.09
N ASP A 178 -8.20 0.07 -17.98
CA ASP A 178 -8.04 -1.38 -17.79
C ASP A 178 -6.58 -1.86 -17.93
N ASP A 179 -5.71 -1.06 -18.56
CA ASP A 179 -4.28 -1.36 -18.79
C ASP A 179 -3.33 -0.70 -17.77
N SER A 180 -3.82 0.23 -16.95
CA SER A 180 -3.03 0.91 -15.91
C SER A 180 -3.16 0.23 -14.54
N PRO A 181 -2.16 0.37 -13.64
CA PRO A 181 -2.31 -0.11 -12.28
C PRO A 181 -3.34 0.73 -11.50
N ALA A 182 -4.05 0.08 -10.57
CA ALA A 182 -4.80 0.75 -9.55
C ALA A 182 -3.88 1.23 -8.41
N TYR A 183 -4.38 2.14 -7.59
CA TYR A 183 -3.69 2.68 -6.41
C TYR A 183 -4.16 2.01 -5.11
N GLY A 184 -4.53 0.73 -5.19
CA GLY A 184 -4.93 -0.09 -4.04
C GLY A 184 -6.41 -0.51 -4.00
N VAL A 185 -7.25 -0.13 -4.97
CA VAL A 185 -8.66 -0.55 -5.05
C VAL A 185 -9.01 -1.10 -6.44
N VAL A 186 -9.69 -2.25 -6.49
CA VAL A 186 -10.33 -2.76 -7.72
C VAL A 186 -11.79 -3.07 -7.40
N LYS A 187 -12.72 -2.44 -8.11
CA LYS A 187 -14.18 -2.70 -8.02
C LYS A 187 -14.63 -3.78 -9.01
N ASN A 188 -15.90 -4.17 -8.85
CA ASN A 188 -16.56 -5.26 -9.57
C ASN A 188 -15.80 -6.61 -9.44
N VAL A 189 -15.24 -6.89 -8.26
CA VAL A 189 -14.51 -8.12 -7.95
C VAL A 189 -15.45 -9.13 -7.33
N GLY A 190 -15.75 -10.21 -8.05
CA GLY A 190 -16.49 -11.37 -7.56
C GLY A 190 -15.55 -12.35 -6.85
N THR A 191 -15.38 -13.54 -7.41
CA THR A 191 -14.48 -14.55 -6.83
C THR A 191 -13.05 -14.34 -7.33
N ILE A 192 -12.10 -14.12 -6.41
CA ILE A 192 -10.67 -14.15 -6.72
C ILE A 192 -10.27 -15.58 -7.09
N LYS A 193 -9.66 -15.75 -8.26
CA LYS A 193 -9.05 -17.00 -8.74
C LYS A 193 -7.61 -17.14 -8.25
N SER A 194 -6.83 -16.08 -8.34
CA SER A 194 -5.46 -16.06 -7.85
C SER A 194 -4.99 -14.63 -7.51
N ILE A 195 -3.97 -14.56 -6.67
CA ILE A 195 -3.25 -13.35 -6.30
C ILE A 195 -1.78 -13.59 -6.68
N ALA A 196 -1.11 -12.59 -7.22
CA ALA A 196 0.32 -12.63 -7.49
C ALA A 196 1.02 -11.42 -6.86
N VAL A 197 2.24 -11.61 -6.36
CA VAL A 197 3.11 -10.54 -5.84
C VAL A 197 4.49 -10.68 -6.46
N THR A 198 5.02 -9.60 -7.01
CA THR A 198 6.40 -9.56 -7.54
C THR A 198 7.34 -9.01 -6.46
N THR A 199 8.29 -9.83 -6.01
CA THR A 199 9.17 -9.50 -4.88
C THR A 199 10.62 -9.99 -5.13
N LEU A 200 11.59 -9.31 -4.53
CA LEU A 200 12.99 -9.75 -4.49
C LEU A 200 13.23 -10.57 -3.22
N GLY A 201 13.67 -11.81 -3.38
CA GLY A 201 14.12 -12.65 -2.27
C GLY A 201 15.63 -12.48 -1.99
N MET A 202 16.03 -12.76 -0.75
CA MET A 202 17.43 -12.85 -0.30
C MET A 202 17.69 -14.12 0.52
N ASN A 203 17.03 -15.22 0.17
CA ASN A 203 17.06 -16.52 0.87
C ASN A 203 16.52 -16.51 2.33
N PHE A 204 15.81 -15.46 2.76
CA PHE A 204 15.16 -15.45 4.08
C PHE A 204 14.05 -16.53 4.17
N PRO A 205 14.09 -17.47 5.13
CA PRO A 205 13.10 -18.56 5.24
C PRO A 205 11.76 -18.08 5.84
N HIS A 206 11.39 -16.83 5.61
CA HIS A 206 10.21 -16.18 6.20
C HIS A 206 9.00 -16.31 5.28
N GLY A 207 7.83 -16.44 5.87
CA GLY A 207 6.56 -16.55 5.14
C GLY A 207 6.00 -15.18 4.76
N LEU A 208 5.64 -14.99 3.50
CA LEU A 208 4.97 -13.80 2.99
C LEU A 208 3.45 -14.01 2.91
N TYR A 209 2.70 -13.03 3.40
CA TYR A 209 1.26 -12.93 3.21
C TYR A 209 0.90 -11.60 2.55
N VAL A 210 -0.05 -11.63 1.61
CA VAL A 210 -0.78 -10.45 1.13
C VAL A 210 -2.02 -10.25 2.01
N LEU A 211 -2.29 -9.00 2.38
CA LEU A 211 -3.48 -8.60 3.14
C LEU A 211 -4.45 -7.88 2.20
N LEU A 212 -5.68 -8.39 2.05
CA LEU A 212 -6.73 -7.75 1.26
C LEU A 212 -7.97 -7.50 2.10
N GLY A 213 -8.53 -6.30 2.02
CA GLY A 213 -9.84 -5.94 2.56
C GLY A 213 -10.96 -6.12 1.52
N ASP A 214 -12.18 -6.38 1.98
CA ASP A 214 -13.38 -6.50 1.16
C ASP A 214 -14.45 -5.44 1.47
N THR A 215 -15.63 -5.58 0.85
CA THR A 215 -16.82 -4.74 1.08
C THR A 215 -17.41 -4.82 2.49
N ASP A 216 -17.13 -5.88 3.25
CA ASP A 216 -17.62 -6.06 4.62
C ASP A 216 -16.64 -5.52 5.68
N GLY A 217 -15.50 -4.94 5.24
CA GLY A 217 -14.43 -4.48 6.13
C GLY A 217 -13.57 -5.61 6.68
N VAL A 218 -13.67 -6.83 6.13
CA VAL A 218 -12.93 -8.01 6.60
C VAL A 218 -11.60 -8.10 5.86
N THR A 219 -10.50 -7.88 6.59
CA THR A 219 -9.14 -8.09 6.05
C THR A 219 -8.78 -9.57 6.12
N ARG A 220 -8.57 -10.21 4.96
CA ARG A 220 -8.12 -11.60 4.82
C ARG A 220 -6.62 -11.66 4.52
N ARG A 221 -6.01 -12.77 4.94
CA ARG A 221 -4.58 -13.08 4.76
C ARG A 221 -4.40 -14.19 3.73
N TYR A 222 -3.61 -13.94 2.70
CA TYR A 222 -3.33 -14.90 1.63
C TYR A 222 -1.85 -15.28 1.67
N PHE A 223 -1.55 -16.55 1.92
CA PHE A 223 -0.17 -17.03 2.02
C PHE A 223 0.44 -17.18 0.62
N MET A 224 1.48 -16.40 0.33
CA MET A 224 2.13 -16.37 -0.99
C MET A 224 3.27 -17.39 -1.10
N GLY A 225 3.77 -17.89 0.03
CA GLY A 225 4.91 -18.80 0.12
C GLY A 225 6.04 -18.25 0.99
N TYR A 226 7.20 -18.91 0.93
CA TYR A 226 8.41 -18.53 1.66
C TYR A 226 9.38 -17.75 0.76
N LEU A 227 10.15 -16.83 1.36
CA LEU A 227 11.13 -15.97 0.70
C LEU A 227 12.53 -16.60 0.58
N GLY A 228 12.62 -17.93 0.71
CA GLY A 228 13.84 -18.74 0.63
C GLY A 228 14.37 -18.92 -0.81
N PHE A 229 14.52 -17.82 -1.53
CA PHE A 229 15.12 -17.75 -2.87
C PHE A 229 15.88 -16.43 -3.02
N ASP A 230 16.78 -16.37 -3.99
CA ASP A 230 17.54 -15.17 -4.36
C ASP A 230 17.00 -14.57 -5.68
N GLY A 231 16.98 -13.25 -5.78
CA GLY A 231 16.54 -12.52 -6.97
C GLY A 231 15.03 -12.27 -7.08
N TRP A 232 14.63 -11.69 -8.21
CA TRP A 232 13.25 -11.29 -8.48
C TRP A 232 12.38 -12.51 -8.84
N LYS A 233 11.23 -12.63 -8.19
CA LYS A 233 10.27 -13.70 -8.42
C LYS A 233 8.84 -13.22 -8.22
N THR A 234 7.93 -13.72 -9.06
CA THR A 234 6.50 -13.62 -8.80
C THR A 234 6.05 -14.83 -7.98
N LEU A 235 5.49 -14.58 -6.81
CA LEU A 235 4.84 -15.59 -5.98
C LEU A 235 3.33 -15.53 -6.22
N THR A 236 2.69 -16.70 -6.39
CA THR A 236 1.27 -16.80 -6.75
C THR A 236 0.53 -17.66 -5.74
N TRP A 237 -0.49 -17.08 -5.11
CA TRP A 237 -1.51 -17.83 -4.38
C TRP A 237 -2.66 -18.15 -5.33
N ASN A 238 -3.04 -19.42 -5.42
CA ASN A 238 -4.23 -19.85 -6.15
C ASN A 238 -5.33 -20.17 -5.15
N ASN A 239 -6.56 -19.73 -5.41
CA ASN A 239 -7.69 -20.00 -4.54
C ASN A 239 -8.08 -21.49 -4.61
N PRO A 240 -7.94 -22.28 -3.52
CA PRO A 240 -8.28 -23.69 -3.52
C PRO A 240 -9.79 -23.94 -3.69
N ASP A 241 -10.61 -22.96 -3.30
CA ASP A 241 -12.07 -23.03 -3.37
C ASP A 241 -12.62 -22.47 -4.71
N TYR A 242 -11.76 -22.15 -5.68
CA TYR A 242 -12.18 -21.64 -6.97
C TYR A 242 -12.79 -22.75 -7.85
N ILE A 243 -14.12 -22.77 -7.92
CA ILE A 243 -14.87 -23.65 -8.80
C ILE A 243 -14.74 -23.16 -10.25
N SER A 244 -14.00 -23.89 -11.10
CA SER A 244 -13.86 -23.57 -12.52
C SER A 244 -15.09 -23.91 -13.37
N GLU A 245 -15.83 -24.96 -12.99
CA GLU A 245 -17.01 -25.44 -13.71
C GLU A 245 -18.26 -24.62 -13.33
N VAL A 246 -18.82 -23.87 -14.28
CA VAL A 246 -19.95 -22.97 -14.04
C VAL A 246 -21.18 -23.72 -13.51
N ARG A 247 -21.40 -24.96 -13.96
CA ARG A 247 -22.56 -25.78 -13.56
C ARG A 247 -22.55 -26.21 -12.09
N THR A 248 -21.41 -26.15 -11.41
CA THR A 248 -21.27 -26.49 -9.99
C THR A 248 -21.11 -25.26 -9.09
N ARG A 249 -21.18 -24.04 -9.65
CA ARG A 249 -21.14 -22.79 -8.89
C ARG A 249 -22.49 -22.51 -8.24
N GLU A 250 -22.47 -22.10 -6.98
CA GLU A 250 -23.64 -21.51 -6.33
C GLU A 250 -23.78 -20.05 -6.78
N ILE A 251 -24.79 -19.76 -7.61
CA ILE A 251 -25.08 -18.39 -8.08
C ILE A 251 -25.80 -17.63 -6.97
N ARG A 252 -25.04 -16.87 -6.17
CA ARG A 252 -25.59 -15.97 -5.15
C ARG A 252 -25.83 -14.57 -5.74
N ILE A 253 -27.09 -14.17 -5.78
CA ILE A 253 -27.50 -12.81 -6.14
C ILE A 253 -27.57 -11.98 -4.86
N TYR A 254 -26.73 -10.96 -4.74
CA TYR A 254 -26.76 -10.00 -3.63
C TYR A 254 -27.38 -8.67 -4.09
N PRO A 255 -28.12 -7.94 -3.23
CA PRO A 255 -28.52 -6.57 -3.52
C PRO A 255 -27.29 -5.67 -3.72
N ILE A 256 -27.16 -5.08 -4.91
CA ILE A 256 -26.02 -4.24 -5.29
C ILE A 256 -26.09 -2.85 -4.63
N TYR A 257 -27.30 -2.33 -4.38
CA TYR A 257 -27.51 -1.06 -3.67
C TYR A 257 -28.40 -1.28 -2.44
N PRO A 258 -28.09 -0.69 -1.26
CA PRO A 258 -27.01 0.26 -0.94
C PRO A 258 -25.70 -0.40 -0.47
N ARG A 259 -25.40 -1.64 -0.93
CA ARG A 259 -24.14 -2.33 -0.56
C ARG A 259 -22.92 -1.84 -1.35
N GLY A 260 -23.14 -1.30 -2.55
CA GLY A 260 -22.11 -0.97 -3.53
C GLY A 260 -21.67 -2.18 -4.35
N LEU A 261 -20.95 -1.91 -5.45
CA LEU A 261 -20.29 -2.97 -6.22
C LEU A 261 -19.24 -3.68 -5.33
N PRO A 262 -19.17 -5.02 -5.35
CA PRO A 262 -18.09 -5.77 -4.71
C PRO A 262 -16.71 -5.24 -5.13
N PHE A 263 -15.89 -4.91 -4.14
CA PHE A 263 -14.53 -4.43 -4.35
C PHE A 263 -13.55 -5.20 -3.47
N VAL A 264 -12.29 -5.18 -3.89
CA VAL A 264 -11.15 -5.66 -3.12
C VAL A 264 -10.14 -4.52 -3.03
N LYS A 265 -9.59 -4.32 -1.83
CA LYS A 265 -8.57 -3.30 -1.59
C LYS A 265 -7.33 -3.87 -0.92
N PHE A 266 -6.18 -3.28 -1.22
CA PHE A 266 -4.92 -3.64 -0.61
C PHE A 266 -4.84 -3.13 0.83
N ALA A 267 -4.52 -4.01 1.77
CA ALA A 267 -4.37 -3.69 3.19
C ALA A 267 -2.92 -3.86 3.69
N GLY A 268 -1.98 -4.16 2.79
CA GLY A 268 -0.56 -4.34 3.11
C GLY A 268 -0.04 -5.77 2.94
N PHE A 269 1.13 -6.02 3.52
CA PHE A 269 1.75 -7.33 3.61
C PHE A 269 1.91 -7.77 5.07
N GLN A 270 2.14 -9.06 5.29
CA GLN A 270 2.63 -9.57 6.58
C GLN A 270 3.78 -10.56 6.37
N ILE A 271 4.91 -10.30 7.03
CA ILE A 271 6.06 -11.20 7.09
C ILE A 271 6.01 -11.98 8.40
N THR A 272 6.23 -13.29 8.33
CA THR A 272 6.26 -14.18 9.51
C THR A 272 7.60 -14.90 9.62
N ARG A 273 8.26 -14.76 10.77
CA ARG A 273 9.44 -15.53 11.18
C ARG A 273 9.02 -16.62 12.17
N ASP A 274 9.43 -17.85 11.89
CA ASP A 274 9.32 -18.98 12.81
C ASP A 274 10.41 -18.92 13.89
N ALA A 275 10.09 -19.36 15.10
CA ALA A 275 10.99 -19.42 16.25
C ALA A 275 12.31 -20.17 15.97
N SER A 276 12.30 -21.16 15.07
CA SER A 276 13.49 -21.94 14.67
C SER A 276 14.41 -21.22 13.69
N HIS A 277 13.95 -20.16 13.04
CA HIS A 277 14.76 -19.37 12.11
C HIS A 277 15.51 -18.26 12.85
N VAL A 278 16.75 -18.00 12.47
CA VAL A 278 17.55 -16.87 12.98
C VAL A 278 16.75 -15.57 12.80
N GLY A 279 16.64 -14.80 13.88
CA GLY A 279 16.06 -13.46 13.85
C GLY A 279 17.16 -12.41 13.82
N ASP A 280 17.05 -11.49 12.86
CA ASP A 280 17.90 -10.32 12.67
C ASP A 280 17.16 -9.36 11.72
N ASP A 281 17.87 -8.44 11.07
CA ASP A 281 17.44 -7.71 9.89
C ASP A 281 16.93 -8.62 8.75
N PHE A 282 15.61 -8.65 8.56
CA PHE A 282 14.98 -9.07 7.31
C PHE A 282 14.94 -7.90 6.33
N ILE A 283 15.40 -8.12 5.11
CA ILE A 283 15.29 -7.17 3.99
C ILE A 283 14.44 -7.80 2.88
N GLY A 284 13.49 -7.03 2.34
CA GLY A 284 12.68 -7.45 1.19
C GLY A 284 12.28 -6.27 0.31
N TYR A 285 12.02 -6.54 -0.97
CA TYR A 285 11.53 -5.53 -1.91
C TYR A 285 10.25 -6.01 -2.60
N PHE A 286 9.30 -5.11 -2.86
CA PHE A 286 8.01 -5.40 -3.48
C PHE A 286 7.75 -4.45 -4.65
N LYS A 287 7.40 -5.00 -5.82
CA LYS A 287 7.11 -4.24 -7.04
C LYS A 287 5.60 -4.07 -7.23
N ASP A 288 4.82 -5.15 -7.27
CA ASP A 288 3.38 -5.10 -7.47
C ASP A 288 2.62 -6.19 -6.72
N VAL A 289 1.31 -5.97 -6.58
CA VAL A 289 0.32 -7.03 -6.30
C VAL A 289 -0.72 -7.01 -7.43
N LYS A 290 -0.97 -8.19 -7.99
CA LYS A 290 -1.95 -8.43 -9.04
C LYS A 290 -3.00 -9.42 -8.58
N ILE A 291 -4.20 -9.29 -9.10
CA ILE A 291 -5.31 -10.22 -8.86
C ILE A 291 -5.87 -10.70 -10.19
N ILE A 292 -6.25 -11.97 -10.24
CA ILE A 292 -7.07 -12.55 -11.31
C ILE A 292 -8.40 -12.94 -10.67
N TYR A 293 -9.52 -12.45 -11.22
CA TYR A 293 -10.83 -12.58 -10.61
C TYR A 293 -11.95 -12.67 -11.66
N ASP A 294 -13.06 -13.29 -11.26
CA ASP A 294 -14.31 -13.23 -12.00
C ASP A 294 -15.02 -11.92 -11.66
N LYS A 295 -15.55 -11.19 -12.67
CA LYS A 295 -16.36 -9.99 -12.41
C LYS A 295 -17.61 -10.36 -11.60
N ALA A 296 -18.01 -9.52 -10.65
CA ALA A 296 -19.25 -9.72 -9.89
C ALA A 296 -20.50 -9.47 -10.76
N GLU A 297 -20.41 -8.52 -11.68
CA GLU A 297 -21.45 -8.15 -12.65
C GLU A 297 -20.82 -8.02 -14.05
N LEU A 298 -21.48 -8.57 -15.08
CA LEU A 298 -21.01 -8.50 -16.46
C LEU A 298 -21.12 -7.08 -17.06
N THR A 299 -22.17 -6.37 -16.68
CA THR A 299 -22.55 -5.02 -17.16
C THR A 299 -22.79 -4.11 -15.97
N SER A 300 -21.86 -3.20 -15.69
CA SER A 300 -21.99 -2.22 -14.60
C SER A 300 -22.74 -0.94 -15.01
N GLU A 301 -23.06 -0.78 -16.30
CA GLU A 301 -23.88 0.33 -16.79
C GLU A 301 -25.33 0.18 -16.30
N ARG A 302 -25.85 1.26 -15.72
CA ARG A 302 -27.22 1.38 -15.23
C ARG A 302 -27.84 2.64 -15.78
N ASP A 303 -29.13 2.57 -16.13
CA ASP A 303 -29.92 3.73 -16.55
C ASP A 303 -30.06 4.81 -15.44
N ILE A 304 -29.75 4.45 -14.19
CA ILE A 304 -29.85 5.29 -13.01
C ILE A 304 -28.52 5.25 -12.25
N ALA A 305 -27.92 6.43 -12.03
CA ALA A 305 -26.81 6.61 -11.11
C ALA A 305 -27.31 6.60 -9.66
N ASP A 306 -27.52 5.40 -9.10
CA ASP A 306 -28.07 5.19 -7.74
C ASP A 306 -27.33 6.01 -6.67
N GLU A 307 -25.99 6.05 -6.73
CA GLU A 307 -25.18 6.75 -5.73
C GLU A 307 -25.25 8.29 -5.88
N ASP A 308 -25.36 8.82 -7.10
CA ASP A 308 -25.57 10.26 -7.33
C ASP A 308 -26.94 10.74 -6.80
N LEU A 309 -27.96 9.86 -6.86
CA LEU A 309 -29.31 10.17 -6.40
C LEU A 309 -29.45 10.10 -4.86
N TRP A 310 -28.82 9.11 -4.23
CA TRP A 310 -29.07 8.76 -2.82
C TRP A 310 -27.86 9.02 -1.90
N GLY A 311 -26.64 8.83 -2.40
CA GLY A 311 -25.38 9.07 -1.70
C GLY A 311 -25.13 8.17 -0.47
N ILE A 312 -25.72 6.97 -0.38
CA ILE A 312 -25.67 6.18 0.87
C ILE A 312 -24.30 5.52 1.07
N VAL A 313 -23.69 5.00 0.00
CA VAL A 313 -22.40 4.31 0.10
C VAL A 313 -21.29 5.30 0.44
N THR A 314 -21.27 6.44 -0.24
CA THR A 314 -20.33 7.54 0.02
C THR A 314 -20.50 8.08 1.42
N LYS A 315 -21.72 8.40 1.88
CA LYS A 315 -21.95 8.87 3.28
C LYS A 315 -21.45 7.87 4.32
N LYS A 316 -21.66 6.56 4.09
CA LYS A 316 -21.19 5.51 5.01
C LYS A 316 -19.66 5.41 5.04
N GLU A 317 -19.02 5.45 3.87
CA GLU A 317 -17.55 5.38 3.78
C GLU A 317 -16.90 6.68 4.27
N SER A 318 -17.43 7.86 3.95
CA SER A 318 -16.95 9.13 4.51
C SER A 318 -17.11 9.18 6.03
N ALA A 319 -18.18 8.60 6.61
CA ALA A 319 -18.29 8.49 8.06
C ALA A 319 -17.22 7.55 8.67
N ARG A 320 -16.90 6.44 7.99
CA ARG A 320 -15.86 5.47 8.38
C ARG A 320 -14.45 6.08 8.26
N GLN A 321 -14.20 6.77 7.17
CA GLN A 321 -13.02 7.58 6.89
C GLN A 321 -12.85 8.64 7.98
N ASN A 322 -13.87 9.46 8.27
CA ASN A 322 -13.86 10.49 9.32
C ASN A 322 -13.54 9.93 10.71
N PHE A 323 -13.92 8.68 11.01
CA PHE A 323 -13.54 8.01 12.25
C PHE A 323 -12.03 7.66 12.28
N GLU A 324 -11.50 6.99 11.26
CA GLU A 324 -10.06 6.66 11.18
C GLU A 324 -9.19 7.91 11.08
N MET A 325 -9.64 8.89 10.30
CA MET A 325 -9.14 10.26 10.19
C MET A 325 -8.95 10.93 11.55
N SER A 326 -9.95 10.87 12.45
CA SER A 326 -9.83 11.44 13.80
C SER A 326 -8.73 10.77 14.62
N ARG A 327 -8.48 9.47 14.39
CA ARG A 327 -7.44 8.69 15.08
C ARG A 327 -6.05 8.92 14.49
N PHE A 328 -5.97 8.99 13.17
CA PHE A 328 -4.72 9.15 12.43
C PHE A 328 -4.19 10.59 12.48
N GLY A 329 -5.07 11.59 12.31
CA GLY A 329 -4.70 13.00 12.41
C GLY A 329 -4.03 13.33 13.75
N ASN A 330 -4.64 12.88 14.87
CA ASN A 330 -4.05 12.99 16.20
C ASN A 330 -2.66 12.34 16.31
N LYS A 331 -2.40 11.23 15.60
CA LYS A 331 -1.09 10.55 15.58
C LYS A 331 -0.04 11.38 14.84
N GLN A 332 -0.39 11.95 13.68
CA GLN A 332 0.54 12.78 12.90
C GLN A 332 0.83 14.12 13.57
N VAL A 333 -0.20 14.77 14.14
CA VAL A 333 -0.03 15.93 15.05
C VAL A 333 0.94 15.61 16.18
N ASN A 334 0.74 14.50 16.89
CA ASN A 334 1.62 14.13 18.00
C ASN A 334 3.05 13.88 17.52
N ARG A 335 3.25 13.26 16.35
CA ARG A 335 4.59 13.09 15.76
C ARG A 335 5.25 14.42 15.42
N TYR A 336 4.52 15.36 14.83
CA TYR A 336 5.02 16.70 14.54
C TYR A 336 5.40 17.45 15.82
N LEU A 337 4.53 17.42 16.83
CA LEU A 337 4.78 18.04 18.14
C LEU A 337 5.93 17.39 18.90
N GLU A 338 6.11 16.08 18.83
CA GLU A 338 7.28 15.43 19.45
C GLU A 338 8.56 15.76 18.68
N LYS A 339 8.53 15.78 17.33
CA LYS A 339 9.68 16.17 16.49
C LYS A 339 10.12 17.61 16.76
N SER A 340 9.19 18.55 16.93
CA SER A 340 9.52 19.96 17.24
C SER A 340 9.97 20.18 18.69
N LYS A 341 9.68 19.25 19.62
CA LYS A 341 10.24 19.23 20.98
C LYS A 341 11.61 18.55 21.08
N MET A 342 12.08 17.86 20.04
CA MET A 342 13.39 17.22 20.08
C MET A 342 14.49 18.29 20.22
N ALA A 343 15.37 18.11 21.20
CA ALA A 343 16.54 18.98 21.38
C ALA A 343 17.37 19.02 20.09
N THR A 344 17.68 20.24 19.62
CA THR A 344 18.50 20.48 18.43
C THR A 344 19.98 20.62 18.78
N GLU A 345 20.30 20.74 20.07
CA GLU A 345 21.65 20.88 20.59
C GLU A 345 22.40 19.54 20.55
N ALA A 346 23.40 19.44 19.67
CA ALA A 346 24.28 18.27 19.59
C ALA A 346 25.31 18.17 20.75
N SER A 347 25.47 19.25 21.53
CA SER A 347 26.43 19.34 22.64
C SER A 347 25.94 20.28 23.73
N PHE A 348 26.29 19.98 24.98
CA PHE A 348 26.11 20.91 26.09
C PHE A 348 27.04 22.11 25.94
N SER A 349 26.56 23.30 26.26
CA SER A 349 27.42 24.47 26.45
C SER A 349 28.36 24.23 27.64
N SER A 350 29.66 24.41 27.43
CA SER A 350 30.66 24.30 28.50
C SER A 350 30.48 25.46 29.48
N SER A 351 30.38 25.14 30.78
CA SER A 351 30.52 26.12 31.86
C SER A 351 31.98 26.36 32.28
N LEU A 352 32.93 25.69 31.62
CA LEU A 352 34.36 25.82 31.83
C LEU A 352 34.97 26.72 30.73
N ASP A 353 35.83 27.65 31.14
CA ASP A 353 36.68 28.43 30.22
C ASP A 353 37.63 27.48 29.49
N GLU A 354 37.58 27.47 28.16
CA GLU A 354 38.37 26.61 27.29
C GLU A 354 39.88 26.77 27.50
N ASN A 355 40.33 27.93 28.00
CA ASN A 355 41.73 28.24 28.25
C ASN A 355 42.19 27.92 29.68
N SER A 356 41.32 27.39 30.54
CA SER A 356 41.71 27.08 31.92
C SER A 356 42.60 25.85 32.01
N THR A 357 43.81 26.04 32.53
CA THR A 357 44.78 24.96 32.80
C THR A 357 44.36 24.01 33.94
N SER A 358 43.25 24.30 34.64
CA SER A 358 42.64 23.40 35.62
C SER A 358 41.62 22.42 35.03
N ASN A 359 41.32 22.51 33.73
CA ASN A 359 40.37 21.61 33.09
C ASN A 359 41.01 20.22 32.92
N ALA A 360 40.29 19.17 33.34
CA ALA A 360 40.68 17.81 33.03
C ALA A 360 40.54 17.55 31.52
N GLN A 361 41.44 16.72 30.97
CA GLN A 361 41.40 16.34 29.56
C GLN A 361 40.03 15.70 29.24
N SER A 362 39.28 16.31 28.32
CA SER A 362 37.95 15.82 27.97
C SER A 362 38.05 14.45 27.31
N ASN A 363 37.17 13.52 27.72
CA ASN A 363 36.92 12.32 26.93
C ASN A 363 36.19 12.75 25.66
N GLY A 364 36.97 13.11 24.64
CA GLY A 364 36.47 13.34 23.30
C GLY A 364 35.83 12.07 22.77
N GLY A 365 34.52 11.97 22.92
CA GLY A 365 33.72 11.00 22.18
C GLY A 365 33.88 11.32 20.70
N GLN A 366 34.77 10.59 20.03
CA GLN A 366 34.76 10.55 18.57
C GLN A 366 33.35 10.14 18.17
N ALA A 367 32.69 10.99 17.39
CA ALA A 367 31.52 10.56 16.65
C ALA A 367 31.96 9.33 15.84
N ALA A 368 31.33 8.19 16.11
CA ALA A 368 31.57 7.01 15.30
C ALA A 368 30.95 7.29 13.93
N ASP A 369 31.80 7.61 12.95
CA ASP A 369 31.40 7.73 11.54
C ASP A 369 30.79 6.39 11.10
N ALA A 370 29.46 6.34 11.11
CA ALA A 370 28.70 5.23 10.56
C ALA A 370 28.83 5.28 9.04
N LYS A 371 29.59 4.33 8.49
CA LYS A 371 29.65 4.03 7.05
C LYS A 371 28.59 3.00 6.65
#